data_AF-A0A809S1M2-F1
#
_entry.id   AF-A0A809S1M2-F1
#
_cell.length_a   1.000
_cell.length_b   1.000
_cell.length_c   1.000
_cell.angle_alpha   90.00
_cell.angle_beta   90.00
_cell.angle_gamma   90.00
#
_symmetry.space_group_name_H-M   'P 1'
#
loop_
_entity.id
_entity.type
_entity.pdbx_description
1 polymer ?
#
loop_
_entity_poly.entity_id
_entity_poly.type
_entity_poly.pdbx_seq_one_letter_code
_entity_poly.pdbx_strand_id
1 'polypeptide(L)'
;MSRHLKAEEFYKIYQEYKSTRIHGVLKMLFKISPKVQNNNKKNNVWRIKKIINHYNLGMEDLLVTKSGNLRKKGSGRPRKNKEPNWEIFNRDDLVEIAKRYYEITNKLPKSKQIKESKELNLNYFKLANLFNLCRQTVSKNKRNEYLSKLLSFWVEHQIFIFLF
;
A
#
# COMPACT_ATOMS: atom_id res chain seq x y z
N MET A 1 10.68 -9.99 12.06
CA MET A 1 9.50 -10.37 11.24
C MET A 1 9.23 -11.86 11.41
N SER A 2 8.03 -12.26 11.86
CA SER A 2 7.66 -13.68 12.02
C SER A 2 7.37 -14.35 10.68
N ARG A 3 7.73 -15.62 10.51
CA ARG A 3 7.40 -16.41 9.32
C ARG A 3 5.88 -16.48 9.12
N HIS A 4 5.45 -16.55 7.86
CA HIS A 4 4.06 -16.86 7.53
C HIS A 4 3.78 -18.35 7.78
N LEU A 5 2.65 -18.63 8.42
CA LEU A 5 2.21 -19.99 8.70
C LEU A 5 1.61 -20.61 7.43
N LYS A 6 1.86 -21.90 7.23
CA LYS A 6 1.23 -22.73 6.19
C LYS A 6 -0.17 -23.20 6.64
N ALA A 7 -1.00 -23.63 5.68
CA ALA A 7 -2.34 -24.19 5.95
C ALA A 7 -2.31 -25.30 7.02
N GLU A 8 -1.39 -26.26 6.87
CA GLU A 8 -1.21 -27.36 7.82
C GLU A 8 -0.87 -26.88 9.23
N GLU A 9 -0.12 -25.79 9.36
CA GLU A 9 0.29 -25.24 10.65
C GLU A 9 -0.88 -24.53 11.34
N PHE A 10 -1.78 -23.90 10.57
CA PHE A 10 -3.04 -23.39 11.10
C PHE A 10 -3.93 -24.50 11.63
N TYR A 11 -4.02 -25.62 10.91
CA TYR A 11 -4.82 -26.77 11.33
C TYR A 11 -4.25 -27.41 12.60
N LYS A 12 -2.92 -27.58 12.67
CA LYS A 12 -2.24 -28.03 13.91
C LYS A 12 -2.53 -27.10 15.08
N ILE A 13 -2.50 -25.79 14.88
CA ILE A 13 -2.85 -24.79 15.91
C ILE A 13 -4.28 -24.97 16.41
N TYR A 14 -5.21 -25.24 15.51
CA TYR A 14 -6.61 -25.47 15.86
C TYR A 14 -6.80 -26.77 16.67
N GLN A 15 -6.16 -27.86 16.24
CA GLN A 15 -6.24 -29.15 16.95
C GLN A 15 -5.61 -29.08 18.34
N GLU A 16 -4.42 -28.47 18.45
CA GLU A 16 -3.75 -28.26 19.72
C GLU A 16 -4.57 -27.36 20.66
N TYR A 17 -5.34 -26.41 20.12
CA TYR A 17 -6.23 -25.60 20.94
C TYR A 17 -7.35 -26.42 21.58
N LYS A 18 -7.88 -27.42 20.86
CA LYS A 18 -8.92 -28.30 21.41
C LYS A 18 -8.41 -29.15 22.57
N SER A 19 -7.15 -29.59 22.53
CA SER A 19 -6.55 -30.42 23.57
C SER A 19 -6.02 -29.61 24.76
N THR A 20 -5.17 -28.61 24.54
CA THR A 20 -4.38 -27.95 25.58
C THR A 20 -4.74 -26.48 25.81
N ARG A 21 -5.75 -25.98 25.09
CA ARG A 21 -6.19 -24.58 25.09
C ARG A 21 -5.02 -23.62 24.77
N ILE A 22 -5.09 -22.38 25.27
CA ILE A 22 -4.20 -21.29 24.86
C ILE A 22 -2.73 -21.57 25.24
N HIS A 23 -2.49 -22.23 26.36
CA HIS A 23 -1.13 -22.37 26.90
C HIS A 23 -0.27 -23.33 26.07
N GLY A 24 -0.82 -24.49 25.67
CA GLY A 24 -0.08 -25.43 24.82
C GLY A 24 0.08 -24.92 23.39
N VAL A 25 -0.95 -24.25 22.84
CA VAL A 25 -0.85 -23.59 21.53
C VAL A 25 0.23 -22.52 21.49
N LEU A 26 0.41 -21.73 22.56
CA LEU A 26 1.50 -20.75 22.64
C LEU A 26 2.87 -21.43 22.55
N LYS A 27 3.08 -22.52 23.30
CA LYS A 27 4.34 -23.29 23.24
C LYS A 27 4.56 -23.84 21.83
N MET A 28 3.53 -24.37 21.20
CA MET A 28 3.62 -24.87 19.83
C MET A 28 3.90 -23.75 18.82
N LEU A 29 3.29 -22.58 18.98
CA LEU A 29 3.53 -21.42 18.13
C LEU A 29 4.99 -20.94 18.22
N PHE A 30 5.60 -21.01 19.41
CA PHE A 30 7.02 -20.70 19.60
C PHE A 30 7.92 -21.76 18.95
N LYS A 31 7.55 -23.04 18.98
CA LYS A 31 8.27 -24.09 18.25
C LYS A 31 8.22 -23.86 16.73
N ILE A 32 7.05 -23.53 16.18
CA ILE A 32 6.85 -23.29 14.73
C ILE A 32 7.52 -21.99 14.28
N SER A 33 7.46 -20.95 15.10
CA SER A 33 8.04 -19.65 14.79
C SER A 33 8.69 -19.02 16.03
N PRO A 34 9.96 -19.34 16.31
CA PRO A 34 10.67 -18.87 17.51
C PRO A 34 10.69 -17.34 17.64
N LYS A 35 10.79 -16.63 16.51
CA LYS A 35 10.75 -15.16 16.46
C LYS A 35 9.47 -14.54 17.04
N VAL A 36 8.38 -15.31 17.18
CA VAL A 36 7.11 -14.87 17.77
C VAL A 36 7.20 -14.76 19.30
N GLN A 37 8.18 -15.42 19.93
CA GLN A 37 8.43 -15.32 21.36
C GLN A 37 8.81 -13.90 21.80
N ASN A 38 9.45 -13.13 20.92
CA ASN A 38 9.84 -11.75 21.17
C ASN A 38 8.65 -10.77 21.11
N ASN A 39 7.47 -11.22 20.68
CA ASN A 39 6.28 -10.38 20.64
C ASN A 39 5.59 -10.36 22.01
N ASN A 40 4.83 -9.28 22.27
CA ASN A 40 3.95 -9.21 23.43
C ASN A 40 2.99 -10.42 23.48
N LYS A 41 2.95 -11.12 24.62
CA LYS A 41 2.07 -12.27 24.88
C LYS A 41 0.62 -11.99 24.50
N LYS A 42 0.10 -10.78 24.77
CA LYS A 42 -1.27 -10.38 24.40
C LYS A 42 -1.51 -10.48 22.88
N ASN A 43 -0.53 -10.08 22.07
CA ASN A 43 -0.62 -10.14 20.61
C ASN A 43 -0.65 -11.60 20.11
N ASN A 44 0.15 -12.46 20.72
CA ASN A 44 0.19 -13.89 20.38
C ASN A 44 -1.13 -14.59 20.74
N VAL A 45 -1.70 -14.27 21.91
CA VAL A 45 -3.03 -14.78 22.31
C VAL A 45 -4.12 -14.28 21.36
N TRP A 46 -4.10 -12.99 20.99
CA TRP A 46 -5.06 -12.45 20.03
C TRP A 46 -4.98 -13.13 18.67
N ARG A 47 -3.75 -13.38 18.18
CA ARG A 47 -3.51 -14.13 16.94
C ARG A 47 -4.09 -15.54 17.01
N ILE A 48 -3.89 -16.26 18.12
CA ILE A 48 -4.45 -17.60 18.34
C ILE A 48 -5.98 -17.55 18.33
N LYS A 49 -6.59 -16.63 19.09
CA LYS A 49 -8.06 -16.44 19.09
C LYS A 49 -8.60 -16.17 17.69
N LYS A 50 -7.91 -15.34 16.91
CA LYS A 50 -8.29 -15.08 15.52
C LYS A 50 -8.31 -16.38 14.70
N ILE A 51 -7.26 -17.18 14.77
CA ILE A 51 -7.17 -18.48 14.05
C ILE A 51 -8.35 -19.38 14.43
N ILE A 52 -8.60 -19.56 15.72
CA ILE A 52 -9.69 -20.42 16.23
C ILE A 52 -11.05 -19.93 15.74
N ASN A 53 -11.30 -18.62 15.81
CA ASN A 53 -12.57 -18.06 15.34
C ASN A 53 -12.78 -18.31 13.85
N HIS A 54 -11.72 -18.28 13.02
CA HIS A 54 -11.86 -18.56 11.59
C HIS A 54 -12.23 -20.02 11.34
N TYR A 55 -11.60 -20.97 12.03
CA TYR A 55 -11.97 -22.39 11.95
C TYR A 55 -13.39 -22.66 12.45
N ASN A 56 -13.79 -22.07 13.58
CA ASN A 56 -15.14 -22.26 14.12
C ASN A 56 -16.24 -21.69 13.21
N LEU A 57 -15.91 -20.72 12.34
CA LEU A 57 -16.83 -20.15 11.36
C LEU A 57 -16.73 -20.83 9.99
N GLY A 58 -15.91 -21.88 9.82
CA GLY A 58 -15.66 -22.52 8.51
C GLY A 58 -14.94 -21.61 7.51
N MET A 59 -14.19 -20.62 8.00
CA MET A 59 -13.50 -19.59 7.20
C MET A 59 -11.97 -19.84 7.17
N GLU A 60 -11.51 -21.09 7.24
CA GLU A 60 -10.09 -21.45 7.21
C GLU A 60 -9.36 -21.00 5.94
N ASP A 61 -10.05 -20.95 4.80
CA ASP A 61 -9.50 -20.47 3.54
C ASP A 61 -8.94 -19.04 3.66
N LEU A 62 -9.55 -18.19 4.49
CA LEU A 62 -9.09 -16.82 4.73
C LEU A 62 -7.79 -16.73 5.54
N LEU A 63 -7.41 -17.80 6.25
CA LEU A 63 -6.14 -17.86 6.98
C LEU A 63 -4.97 -18.05 6.03
N VAL A 64 -5.17 -18.85 4.98
CA VAL A 64 -4.17 -19.22 3.97
C VAL A 64 -4.15 -18.19 2.84
N THR A 65 -5.33 -17.92 2.30
CA THR A 65 -5.55 -16.90 1.28
C THR A 65 -5.65 -15.55 1.98
N LYS A 66 -4.51 -14.93 2.22
CA LYS A 66 -4.44 -13.50 2.58
C LYS A 66 -5.05 -12.57 1.52
N SER A 67 -5.73 -13.11 0.51
CA SER A 67 -6.54 -12.34 -0.41
C SER A 67 -7.66 -11.69 0.37
N GLY A 68 -7.50 -10.39 0.62
CA GLY A 68 -8.59 -9.48 0.94
C GLY A 68 -9.63 -9.38 -0.18
N ASN A 69 -10.03 -10.49 -0.80
CA ASN A 69 -11.16 -10.58 -1.71
C ASN A 69 -12.49 -10.35 -0.98
N LEU A 70 -12.49 -10.48 0.36
CA LEU A 70 -13.58 -10.02 1.24
C LEU A 70 -13.44 -8.56 1.70
N ARG A 71 -12.35 -7.84 1.38
CA ARG A 71 -12.39 -6.39 1.57
C ARG A 71 -13.37 -5.87 0.54
N LYS A 72 -14.53 -5.36 0.98
CA LYS A 72 -15.44 -4.59 0.12
C LYS A 72 -14.57 -3.66 -0.73
N LYS A 73 -14.71 -3.70 -2.06
CA LYS A 73 -14.07 -2.72 -2.95
C LYS A 73 -14.40 -1.33 -2.39
N GLY A 74 -13.39 -0.59 -1.91
CA GLY A 74 -13.58 0.71 -1.27
C GLY A 74 -13.54 0.73 0.27
N SER A 75 -13.22 -0.36 0.97
CA SER A 75 -13.10 -0.40 2.44
C SER A 75 -11.87 0.34 3.01
N GLY A 76 -11.21 1.19 2.21
CA GLY A 76 -10.27 2.18 2.72
C GLY A 76 -11.05 3.33 3.33
N ARG A 77 -10.47 4.05 4.30
CA ARG A 77 -11.04 5.31 4.79
C ARG A 77 -11.34 6.20 3.56
N PRO A 78 -12.60 6.65 3.35
CA PRO A 78 -12.90 7.61 2.30
C PRO A 78 -11.98 8.81 2.53
N ARG A 79 -11.09 9.09 1.58
CA ARG A 79 -10.36 10.35 1.61
C ARG A 79 -11.42 11.40 1.30
N LYS A 80 -11.80 12.21 2.30
CA LYS A 80 -12.63 13.39 2.07
C LYS A 80 -12.03 14.15 0.89
N ASN A 81 -12.86 14.61 -0.04
CA ASN A 81 -12.42 15.59 -1.02
C ASN A 81 -11.95 16.80 -0.23
N LYS A 82 -10.64 17.00 -0.17
CA LYS A 82 -10.06 18.19 0.42
C LYS A 82 -9.90 19.18 -0.72
N GLU A 83 -10.37 20.39 -0.52
CA GLU A 83 -9.99 21.49 -1.40
C GLU A 83 -8.46 21.66 -1.31
N PRO A 84 -7.80 22.01 -2.43
CA PRO A 84 -6.38 22.31 -2.41
C PRO A 84 -6.10 23.44 -1.42
N ASN A 85 -5.11 23.27 -0.55
CA ASN A 85 -4.61 24.42 0.21
C ASN A 85 -3.90 25.40 -0.73
N TRP A 86 -4.57 26.51 -1.07
CA TRP A 86 -4.09 27.53 -2.00
C TRP A 86 -2.89 28.34 -1.47
N GLU A 87 -2.70 28.41 -0.15
CA GLU A 87 -1.60 29.17 0.48
C GLU A 87 -0.21 28.61 0.16
N ILE A 88 -0.13 27.37 -0.32
CA ILE A 88 1.12 26.67 -0.61
C ILE A 88 1.67 27.08 -2.00
N PHE A 89 0.86 27.74 -2.84
CA PHE A 89 1.22 28.09 -4.21
C PHE A 89 1.71 29.53 -4.31
N ASN A 90 2.84 29.73 -4.99
CA ASN A 90 3.38 31.05 -5.29
C ASN A 90 2.70 31.61 -6.54
N ARG A 91 2.91 32.90 -6.84
CA ARG A 91 2.33 33.56 -8.02
C ARG A 91 2.63 32.80 -9.32
N ASP A 92 3.86 32.34 -9.52
CA ASP A 92 4.25 31.60 -10.72
C ASP A 92 3.54 30.24 -10.81
N ASP A 93 3.38 29.55 -9.69
CA ASP A 93 2.65 28.29 -9.63
C ASP A 93 1.18 28.50 -10.02
N LEU A 94 0.57 29.59 -9.52
CA LEU A 94 -0.82 29.94 -9.82
C LEU A 94 -1.00 30.31 -11.30
N VAL A 95 -0.04 31.02 -11.90
CA VAL A 95 -0.05 31.31 -13.34
C VAL A 95 0.05 30.02 -14.15
N GLU A 96 0.91 29.08 -13.73
CA GLU A 96 1.04 27.78 -14.40
C GLU A 96 -0.25 26.95 -14.31
N ILE A 97 -0.90 26.93 -13.14
CA ILE A 97 -2.20 26.29 -12.94
C ILE A 97 -3.27 26.96 -13.80
N ALA A 98 -3.29 28.30 -13.86
CA ALA A 98 -4.27 29.07 -14.61
C ALA A 98 -4.17 28.80 -16.13
N LYS A 99 -2.96 28.69 -16.69
CA LYS A 99 -2.72 28.35 -18.10
C LYS A 99 -3.42 27.04 -18.53
N ARG A 100 -3.62 26.12 -17.59
CA ARG A 100 -4.20 24.78 -17.82
C ARG A 100 -5.49 24.56 -17.04
N TYR A 101 -6.15 25.64 -16.60
CA TYR A 101 -7.31 25.58 -15.72
C TYR A 101 -8.44 24.70 -16.27
N TYR A 102 -8.69 24.75 -17.59
CA TYR A 102 -9.73 23.95 -18.25
C TYR A 102 -9.44 22.44 -18.21
N GLU A 103 -8.16 22.04 -18.32
CA GLU A 103 -7.74 20.64 -18.23
C GLU A 103 -7.97 20.12 -16.81
N ILE A 104 -7.54 20.89 -15.80
CA ILE A 104 -7.54 20.52 -14.38
C ILE A 104 -8.97 20.47 -13.78
N THR A 105 -9.86 21.36 -14.23
CA THR A 105 -11.21 21.54 -13.64
C THR A 105 -12.24 20.52 -14.12
N ASN A 106 -11.98 19.84 -15.23
CA ASN A 106 -12.78 18.69 -15.60
C ASN A 106 -12.63 17.63 -14.50
N LYS A 107 -13.75 17.07 -14.01
CA LYS A 107 -13.74 15.95 -13.04
C LYS A 107 -13.18 14.69 -13.72
N LEU A 108 -11.88 14.70 -13.96
CA LEU A 108 -11.21 13.68 -14.72
C LEU A 108 -11.00 12.44 -13.84
N PRO A 109 -11.07 11.25 -14.44
CA PRO A 109 -10.67 10.04 -13.75
C PRO A 109 -9.21 10.17 -13.27
N LYS A 110 -8.89 9.52 -12.14
CA LYS A 110 -7.55 9.60 -11.52
C LYS A 110 -6.38 9.32 -12.47
N SER A 111 -6.59 8.45 -13.46
CA SER A 111 -5.58 8.14 -14.49
C SER A 111 -5.20 9.36 -15.34
N LYS A 112 -6.18 10.22 -15.66
CA LYS A 112 -5.96 11.47 -16.42
C LYS A 112 -5.34 12.55 -15.53
N GLN A 113 -5.79 12.70 -14.29
CA GLN A 113 -5.14 13.61 -13.31
C GLN A 113 -3.65 13.28 -13.10
N ILE A 114 -3.31 11.99 -13.07
CA ILE A 114 -1.91 11.54 -13.01
C ILE A 114 -1.14 11.97 -14.26
N LYS A 115 -1.73 11.87 -15.46
CA LYS A 115 -1.09 12.33 -16.70
C LYS A 115 -0.87 13.84 -16.68
N GLU A 116 -1.88 14.63 -16.33
CA GLU A 116 -1.77 16.09 -16.24
C GLU A 116 -0.75 16.55 -15.21
N SER A 117 -0.66 15.85 -14.07
CA SER A 117 0.35 16.16 -13.05
C SER A 117 1.80 16.00 -13.54
N LYS A 118 2.02 15.26 -14.64
CA LYS A 118 3.34 15.14 -15.28
C LYS A 118 3.71 16.41 -16.03
N GLU A 119 2.72 17.00 -16.70
CA GLU A 119 2.92 18.11 -17.63
C GLU A 119 3.07 19.46 -16.92
N LEU A 120 2.68 19.54 -15.65
CA LEU A 120 2.89 20.69 -14.78
C LEU A 120 4.29 20.66 -14.13
N ASN A 121 5.03 21.75 -14.28
CA ASN A 121 6.34 21.97 -13.70
C ASN A 121 6.29 22.41 -12.21
N LEU A 122 5.39 21.80 -11.45
CA LEU A 122 5.24 22.03 -10.02
C LEU A 122 5.91 20.95 -9.18
N ASN A 123 6.24 21.30 -7.93
CA ASN A 123 6.73 20.33 -6.97
C ASN A 123 5.66 19.25 -6.69
N TYR A 124 6.08 17.99 -6.53
CA TYR A 124 5.20 16.83 -6.37
C TYR A 124 4.29 16.92 -5.13
N PHE A 125 4.70 17.66 -4.09
CA PHE A 125 3.85 17.96 -2.94
C PHE A 125 2.69 18.91 -3.31
N LYS A 126 2.97 19.98 -4.06
CA LYS A 126 1.97 20.95 -4.54
C LYS A 126 0.97 20.29 -5.50
N LEU A 127 1.46 19.44 -6.40
CA LEU A 127 0.62 18.65 -7.31
C LEU A 127 -0.28 17.64 -6.57
N ALA A 128 0.24 16.99 -5.53
CA ALA A 128 -0.55 16.07 -4.72
C ALA A 128 -1.70 16.79 -4.01
N ASN A 129 -1.46 18.02 -3.55
CA ASN A 129 -2.47 18.90 -2.97
C ASN A 129 -3.51 19.33 -4.02
N LEU A 130 -3.06 19.79 -5.20
CA LEU A 130 -3.93 20.26 -6.29
C LEU A 130 -4.90 19.17 -6.80
N PHE A 131 -4.39 17.97 -7.08
CA PHE A 131 -5.19 16.87 -7.64
C PHE A 131 -5.78 15.94 -6.57
N ASN A 132 -5.61 16.24 -5.28
CA ASN A 132 -5.99 15.37 -4.16
C ASN A 132 -5.46 13.92 -4.32
N LEU A 133 -4.22 13.80 -4.80
CA LEU A 133 -3.53 12.53 -5.03
C LEU A 133 -2.60 12.19 -3.86
N CYS A 134 -2.16 10.93 -3.77
CA CYS A 134 -1.11 10.58 -2.82
C CYS A 134 0.23 11.12 -3.30
N ARG A 135 0.98 11.80 -2.41
CA ARG A 135 2.35 12.30 -2.67
C ARG A 135 3.27 11.21 -3.25
N GLN A 136 3.16 9.98 -2.75
CA GLN A 136 3.93 8.84 -3.25
C GLN A 136 3.59 8.48 -4.70
N THR A 137 2.31 8.57 -5.07
CA THR A 137 1.86 8.30 -6.45
C THR A 137 2.43 9.34 -7.40
N VAL A 138 2.33 10.63 -7.07
CA VAL A 138 2.87 11.72 -7.90
C VAL A 138 4.40 11.62 -8.02
N SER A 139 5.09 11.40 -6.89
CA SER A 139 6.56 11.24 -6.87
C SER A 139 7.04 10.06 -7.72
N LYS A 140 6.40 8.89 -7.61
CA LYS A 140 6.75 7.72 -8.42
C LYS A 140 6.56 8.01 -9.91
N ASN A 141 5.47 8.68 -10.28
CA ASN A 141 5.17 8.96 -11.67
C ASN A 141 6.13 9.99 -12.30
N LYS A 142 6.51 11.06 -11.58
CA LYS A 142 7.54 12.00 -12.06
C LYS A 142 8.91 11.34 -12.20
N ARG A 143 9.29 10.47 -11.24
CA ARG A 143 10.55 9.70 -11.33
C ARG A 143 10.57 8.79 -12.56
N ASN A 144 9.48 8.06 -12.81
CA ASN A 144 9.40 7.17 -13.98
C ASN A 144 9.48 7.94 -15.30
N GLU A 145 8.92 9.15 -15.37
CA GLU A 145 9.01 9.99 -16.56
C GLU A 145 10.43 10.52 -16.79
N TYR A 146 11.09 10.98 -15.74
CA TYR A 146 12.50 11.39 -15.81
C TYR A 146 13.37 10.23 -16.26
N LEU A 147 13.17 9.03 -15.70
CA LEU A 147 13.88 7.82 -16.12
C LEU A 147 13.57 7.43 -17.58
N SER A 148 12.33 7.59 -18.06
CA SER A 148 12.02 7.32 -19.47
C SER A 148 12.66 8.33 -20.43
N LYS A 149 12.72 9.61 -20.05
CA LYS A 149 13.39 10.66 -20.84
C LYS A 149 14.91 10.47 -20.85
N LEU A 150 15.49 10.03 -19.73
CA LEU A 150 16.88 9.60 -19.70
C LEU A 150 17.07 8.38 -20.61
N LEU A 151 16.30 7.31 -20.45
CA LEU A 151 16.44 6.14 -21.32
C LEU A 151 16.33 6.48 -22.81
N SER A 152 15.41 7.36 -23.22
CA SER A 152 15.33 7.82 -24.62
C SER A 152 16.57 8.62 -25.04
N PHE A 153 17.05 9.55 -24.21
CA PHE A 153 18.28 10.30 -24.47
C PHE A 153 19.50 9.38 -24.61
N TRP A 154 19.61 8.38 -23.75
CA TRP A 154 20.71 7.41 -23.75
C TRP A 154 20.70 6.54 -25.01
N VAL A 155 19.51 6.14 -25.47
CA VAL A 155 19.30 5.42 -26.74
C VAL A 155 19.62 6.30 -27.94
N GLU A 156 19.13 7.55 -27.97
CA GLU A 156 19.35 8.51 -29.06
C GLU A 156 20.84 8.88 -29.22
N HIS A 157 21.57 9.00 -28.12
CA HIS A 157 22.99 9.37 -28.13
C HIS A 157 23.96 8.18 -28.06
N GLN A 158 23.47 6.94 -28.19
CA GLN A 158 24.26 5.70 -28.10
C GLN A 158 25.19 5.62 -26.87
N ILE A 159 24.80 6.25 -25.76
CA ILE A 159 25.60 6.22 -24.54
C ILE A 159 25.26 4.91 -23.83
N PHE A 160 26.08 3.87 -24.03
CA PHE A 160 25.96 2.61 -23.28
C PHE A 160 26.81 2.71 -22.02
N ILE A 161 26.20 3.04 -20.87
CA ILE A 161 26.83 2.70 -19.58
C ILE A 161 26.49 1.23 -19.29
N PHE A 162 27.47 0.36 -19.51
CA PHE A 162 27.52 -0.95 -18.86
C PHE A 162 27.87 -0.74 -17.39
N LEU A 163 26.88 -0.78 -16.50
CA LEU A 163 27.11 -0.99 -15.07
C LEU A 163 26.63 -2.40 -14.73
N PHE A 164 27.60 -3.31 -14.61
CA PHE A 164 27.46 -4.62 -13.97
C PHE A 164 27.34 -4.46 -12.45
#